data_AF-A0A106QCN3-F1
#
_entry.id   AF-A0A106QCN3-F1
#
_cell.length_a   1.000
_cell.length_b   1.000
_cell.length_c   1.000
_cell.angle_alpha   90.00
_cell.angle_beta   90.00
_cell.angle_gamma   90.00
#
_symmetry.space_group_name_H-M   'P 1'
#
loop_
_entity.id
_entity.type
_entity.pdbx_description
1 polymer ?
#
loop_
_entity_poly.entity_id
_entity_poly.type
_entity_poly.pdbx_seq_one_letter_code
_entity_poly.pdbx_strand_id
1 'polypeptide(L)'
;MTKRVPPASQADTPSELQDEPVDGEAPTPQMRIVDEDEPTGDFHVTTAPESGPGPQGWLFPPDELLLPDALNSYRKPVVAIHAIPERRDVSMKLSSRKLMEALPLAVQLDLRSRNKAEEQELIRKIREDRAAPLFEVRTKELARLAGLTGQNMKRIHDLLAELVGFPFIWNVLGEDGSVEFETVASLLIRRDKGVGSKEGYTRFALEPEILLWYLEPKMWATLSWTTMTSIGRSAGPGQEAAYGLYQNIWRYLNTSQKITPAHDLATWIDLIIGPSRFVKVNAAGEKEVEDYKDFKRRYLVPGLEILNAHPALNHTVEMEEKKSGKRVARLRFKFIEKRQGSFDLPLGWPPAALKYLEEIGYSEKDIATLSQLYLYEQVAEALKRLPAAEQRLRQKGSQVYSRKAFFSGILANVAKGEAQTAEEEARLLLEAQKRQQQEMEEQRMTAQQSKFSAHQRGLITAGLQSLPDEERTALIQEHLAAKPEDRIMYKPGDYGLPYMVLFCKWLAAAHPELYAAWLPEPKDNNFQSWLIWQLANR
;
A
#
# COMPACT_ATOMS: atom_id res chain seq x y z
N MET A 1 18.34 -75.75 20.57
CA MET A 1 17.65 -76.24 21.78
C MET A 1 16.73 -75.14 22.26
N THR A 2 15.40 -75.22 22.36
CA THR A 2 14.40 -76.25 22.06
C THR A 2 13.05 -75.50 21.94
N LYS A 3 12.21 -75.89 20.99
CA LYS A 3 10.86 -75.33 20.72
C LYS A 3 9.89 -75.45 21.90
N ARG A 4 8.89 -74.55 21.96
CA ARG A 4 7.46 -74.91 22.05
C ARG A 4 6.55 -73.74 21.61
N VAL A 5 5.54 -74.09 20.81
CA VAL A 5 4.47 -73.25 20.23
C VAL A 5 3.15 -73.56 21.02
N PRO A 6 1.94 -73.04 20.66
CA PRO A 6 0.96 -72.45 21.57
C PRO A 6 -0.29 -73.35 21.74
N PRO A 7 -1.48 -72.80 22.05
CA PRO A 7 -2.61 -73.13 21.17
C PRO A 7 -3.58 -71.97 20.85
N ALA A 8 -4.20 -72.09 19.66
CA ALA A 8 -5.47 -71.49 19.21
C ALA A 8 -6.66 -72.34 19.79
N SER A 9 -7.96 -72.07 19.67
CA SER A 9 -8.81 -71.39 18.68
C SER A 9 -10.27 -71.30 19.21
N GLN A 10 -11.19 -70.82 18.34
CA GLN A 10 -12.69 -70.84 18.38
C GLN A 10 -13.31 -69.52 18.88
N ALA A 11 -13.92 -68.62 18.09
CA ALA A 11 -14.86 -68.68 16.95
C ALA A 11 -16.24 -69.25 17.31
N ASP A 12 -17.25 -68.37 17.48
CA ASP A 12 -18.47 -68.30 16.64
C ASP A 12 -19.59 -67.42 17.28
N THR A 13 -20.07 -66.44 16.50
CA THR A 13 -21.37 -65.71 16.53
C THR A 13 -22.58 -66.68 16.31
N PRO A 14 -23.90 -66.33 16.30
CA PRO A 14 -24.60 -65.02 16.08
C PRO A 14 -25.94 -64.81 16.85
N SER A 15 -26.68 -63.73 16.52
CA SER A 15 -28.16 -63.52 16.53
C SER A 15 -28.55 -62.21 17.25
N GLU A 16 -28.91 -61.12 16.57
CA GLU A 16 -30.17 -60.72 15.89
C GLU A 16 -31.21 -60.02 16.80
N LEU A 17 -31.79 -58.92 16.26
CA LEU A 17 -33.03 -58.18 16.63
C LEU A 17 -32.94 -56.92 17.52
N GLN A 18 -32.94 -55.76 16.83
CA GLN A 18 -33.91 -54.64 16.86
C GLN A 18 -34.69 -54.32 18.16
N ASP A 19 -34.56 -53.09 18.69
CA ASP A 19 -35.57 -51.99 18.61
C ASP A 19 -35.15 -50.72 19.41
N GLU A 20 -35.72 -49.58 19.02
CA GLU A 20 -35.39 -48.14 19.24
C GLU A 20 -35.57 -47.55 20.68
N PRO A 21 -35.71 -46.22 20.89
CA PRO A 21 -34.78 -45.09 20.71
C PRO A 21 -34.51 -44.37 22.07
N VAL A 22 -33.42 -43.61 22.21
CA VAL A 22 -33.28 -42.66 23.33
C VAL A 22 -32.68 -41.35 22.86
N ASP A 23 -33.49 -40.31 23.02
CA ASP A 23 -33.17 -38.89 22.90
C ASP A 23 -31.85 -38.52 23.59
N GLY A 24 -31.00 -37.82 22.85
CA GLY A 24 -29.76 -37.24 23.36
C GLY A 24 -29.37 -36.07 22.49
N GLU A 25 -29.96 -34.90 22.78
CA GLU A 25 -29.54 -33.59 22.29
C GLU A 25 -28.02 -33.49 22.22
N ALA A 26 -27.49 -33.30 21.01
CA ALA A 26 -26.12 -32.89 20.82
C ALA A 26 -25.94 -31.48 21.43
N PRO A 27 -24.85 -31.21 22.17
CA PRO A 27 -24.66 -29.93 22.83
C PRO A 27 -24.49 -28.83 21.79
N THR A 28 -25.48 -27.94 21.71
CA THR A 28 -25.40 -26.69 20.96
C THR A 28 -24.33 -25.81 21.62
N PRO A 29 -23.27 -25.39 20.91
CA PRO A 29 -22.42 -24.32 21.41
C PRO A 29 -23.20 -23.00 21.31
N GLN A 30 -23.75 -22.56 22.45
CA GLN A 30 -24.30 -21.21 22.62
C GLN A 30 -23.16 -20.19 22.45
N MET A 31 -23.01 -19.62 21.26
CA MET A 31 -22.28 -18.36 21.11
C MET A 31 -23.14 -17.23 21.66
N ARG A 32 -22.73 -16.71 22.81
CA ARG A 32 -23.21 -15.45 23.36
C ARG A 32 -22.56 -14.32 22.57
N ILE A 33 -23.35 -13.58 21.79
CA ILE A 33 -22.95 -12.28 21.26
C ILE A 33 -22.76 -11.36 22.47
N VAL A 34 -21.54 -10.87 22.65
CA VAL A 34 -21.25 -9.74 23.53
C VAL A 34 -21.08 -8.54 22.61
N ASP A 35 -22.01 -7.60 22.73
CA ASP A 35 -21.85 -6.24 22.21
C ASP A 35 -20.72 -5.55 22.98
N GLU A 36 -19.66 -5.14 22.27
CA GLU A 36 -18.79 -4.04 22.70
C GLU A 36 -18.48 -3.16 21.50
N ASP A 37 -18.96 -1.92 21.58
CA ASP A 37 -18.66 -0.80 20.69
C ASP A 37 -17.14 -0.53 20.61
N GLU A 38 -16.48 -1.06 19.58
CA GLU A 38 -15.26 -0.45 19.04
C GLU A 38 -15.63 0.31 17.75
N PRO A 39 -15.27 1.60 17.62
CA PRO A 39 -15.59 2.36 16.42
C PRO A 39 -14.84 1.76 15.24
N THR A 40 -15.59 1.28 14.25
CA THR A 40 -15.15 0.96 12.89
C THR A 40 -14.47 2.21 12.31
N GLY A 41 -13.15 2.28 12.44
CA GLY A 41 -12.36 3.31 11.79
C GLY A 41 -12.45 3.10 10.29
N ASP A 42 -12.74 4.17 9.54
CA ASP A 42 -12.68 4.16 8.08
C ASP A 42 -11.29 3.71 7.61
N PHE A 43 -11.18 2.43 7.27
CA PHE A 43 -10.00 1.87 6.65
C PHE A 43 -10.07 2.18 5.17
N HIS A 44 -9.10 2.94 4.66
CA HIS A 44 -8.86 2.94 3.23
C HIS A 44 -8.07 1.69 2.88
N VAL A 45 -8.80 0.60 2.71
CA VAL A 45 -8.32 -0.54 1.95
C VAL A 45 -8.91 -0.41 0.56
N THR A 46 -8.05 -0.39 -0.46
CA THR A 46 -8.53 -0.47 -1.84
C THR A 46 -9.07 -1.88 -2.04
N THR A 47 -10.39 -2.02 -1.95
CA THR A 47 -11.13 -3.20 -2.38
C THR A 47 -11.39 -3.10 -3.88
N ALA A 48 -11.30 -4.23 -4.58
CA ALA A 48 -12.00 -4.34 -5.86
C ALA A 48 -13.52 -4.22 -5.55
N PRO A 49 -14.30 -3.43 -6.33
CA PRO A 49 -15.73 -3.28 -6.05
C PRO A 49 -16.44 -4.63 -6.20
N GLU A 50 -17.06 -5.12 -5.12
CA GLU A 50 -17.76 -6.41 -5.08
C GLU A 50 -19.14 -6.37 -5.76
N SER A 51 -19.67 -5.18 -6.05
CA SER A 51 -21.06 -5.01 -6.50
C SER A 51 -21.17 -4.14 -7.75
N GLY A 52 -20.97 -4.75 -8.93
CA GLY A 52 -21.39 -4.25 -10.24
C GLY A 52 -20.83 -2.88 -10.68
N PRO A 53 -21.00 -2.51 -11.97
CA PRO A 53 -20.60 -1.20 -12.43
C PRO A 53 -21.54 -0.13 -11.88
N GLY A 54 -20.99 0.86 -11.17
CA GLY A 54 -21.68 2.13 -10.93
C GLY A 54 -21.91 2.90 -12.24
N PRO A 55 -22.55 4.08 -12.19
CA PRO A 55 -22.91 4.87 -13.38
C PRO A 55 -21.73 5.36 -14.24
N GLN A 56 -20.48 5.15 -13.80
CA GLN A 56 -19.26 5.44 -14.57
C GLN A 56 -18.60 4.20 -15.18
N GLY A 57 -19.22 3.02 -15.07
CA GLY A 57 -18.59 1.75 -15.43
C GLY A 57 -17.49 1.35 -14.44
N TRP A 58 -16.82 0.23 -14.71
CA TRP A 58 -15.64 -0.19 -13.97
C TRP A 58 -14.48 0.75 -14.30
N LEU A 59 -13.92 1.45 -13.30
CA LEU A 59 -12.69 2.24 -13.47
C LEU A 59 -11.48 1.34 -13.80
N PHE A 60 -11.55 0.05 -13.40
CA PHE A 60 -10.62 -1.03 -13.74
C PHE A 60 -11.43 -2.34 -13.89
N PRO A 61 -11.26 -3.15 -14.95
CA PRO A 61 -11.93 -4.45 -15.06
C PRO A 61 -11.62 -5.36 -13.86
N PRO A 62 -12.59 -6.16 -13.37
CA PRO A 62 -12.38 -7.08 -12.25
C PRO A 62 -11.36 -8.20 -12.55
N ASP A 63 -11.03 -8.41 -13.83
CA ASP A 63 -10.04 -9.36 -14.32
C ASP A 63 -8.72 -8.68 -14.74
N GLU A 64 -8.50 -7.41 -14.38
CA GLU A 64 -7.24 -6.74 -14.68
C GLU A 64 -6.17 -7.14 -13.67
N LEU A 65 -5.20 -7.92 -14.15
CA LEU A 65 -3.96 -8.17 -13.44
C LEU A 65 -3.25 -6.86 -13.10
N LEU A 66 -3.17 -6.56 -11.82
CA LEU A 66 -2.49 -5.37 -11.32
C LEU A 66 -0.99 -5.65 -11.14
N LEU A 67 -0.30 -5.89 -12.26
CA LEU A 67 1.15 -6.07 -12.27
C LEU A 67 1.85 -4.76 -11.85
N PRO A 68 3.00 -4.83 -11.13
CA PRO A 68 3.71 -3.64 -10.71
C PRO A 68 4.19 -2.81 -11.91
N ASP A 69 3.78 -1.54 -11.95
CA ASP A 69 4.19 -0.56 -12.98
C ASP A 69 5.73 -0.44 -13.03
N ALA A 70 6.38 -0.54 -11.87
CA ALA A 70 7.83 -0.51 -11.69
C ALA A 70 8.29 -1.39 -10.51
N LEU A 71 9.57 -1.78 -10.49
CA LEU A 71 10.19 -2.61 -9.44
C LEU A 71 10.08 -2.02 -8.02
N ASN A 72 9.80 -0.71 -7.90
CA ASN A 72 9.68 -0.01 -6.63
C ASN A 72 8.26 -0.03 -6.03
N SER A 73 7.22 -0.32 -6.82
CA SER A 73 5.82 -0.39 -6.38
C SER A 73 5.38 -1.84 -6.20
N TYR A 74 5.88 -2.49 -5.15
CA TYR A 74 5.45 -3.84 -4.82
C TYR A 74 4.09 -3.79 -4.10
N ARG A 75 3.07 -4.39 -4.72
CA ARG A 75 1.75 -4.56 -4.12
C ARG A 75 1.75 -5.92 -3.41
N LYS A 76 1.76 -5.89 -2.09
CA LYS A 76 1.71 -7.10 -1.28
C LYS A 76 0.28 -7.34 -0.81
N PRO A 77 -0.31 -8.53 -1.03
CA PRO A 77 -1.64 -8.86 -0.53
C PRO A 77 -1.69 -8.79 1.00
N VAL A 78 -2.76 -8.24 1.57
CA VAL A 78 -2.92 -8.14 3.03
C VAL A 78 -2.90 -9.52 3.69
N VAL A 79 -3.57 -10.50 3.07
CA VAL A 79 -3.54 -11.93 3.46
C VAL A 79 -2.11 -12.46 3.61
N ALA A 80 -1.22 -12.08 2.70
CA ALA A 80 0.19 -12.49 2.70
C ALA A 80 1.06 -11.70 3.70
N ILE A 81 0.65 -10.48 4.08
CA ILE A 81 1.32 -9.71 5.15
C ILE A 81 1.07 -10.38 6.50
N HIS A 82 -0.11 -10.97 6.68
CA HIS A 82 -0.52 -11.67 7.91
C HIS A 82 -0.22 -13.16 7.90
N ALA A 83 0.61 -13.62 6.97
CA ALA A 83 1.03 -15.01 6.93
C ALA A 83 2.04 -15.28 8.05
N ILE A 84 1.77 -16.29 8.88
CA ILE A 84 2.71 -16.77 9.89
C ILE A 84 3.04 -18.25 9.64
N PRO A 85 4.28 -18.68 9.93
CA PRO A 85 4.59 -20.11 9.99
C PRO A 85 3.62 -20.83 10.95
N GLU A 86 3.16 -22.02 10.60
CA GLU A 86 2.39 -22.86 11.54
C GLU A 86 3.32 -23.47 12.61
N ARG A 87 4.53 -23.85 12.19
CA ARG A 87 5.48 -24.62 13.00
C ARG A 87 6.31 -23.75 13.94
N ARG A 88 6.25 -24.06 15.23
CA ARG A 88 6.97 -23.34 16.31
C ARG A 88 8.45 -23.72 16.46
N ASP A 89 8.83 -24.89 15.97
CA ASP A 89 10.19 -25.44 15.99
C ASP A 89 11.11 -24.83 14.94
N VAL A 90 10.56 -24.18 13.91
CA VAL A 90 11.32 -23.60 12.80
C VAL A 90 10.91 -22.14 12.59
N SER A 91 11.48 -21.21 13.38
CA SER A 91 11.37 -19.79 13.04
C SER A 91 12.06 -19.55 11.71
N MET A 92 11.30 -19.05 10.74
CA MET A 92 11.82 -18.75 9.42
C MET A 92 12.86 -17.63 9.49
N LYS A 93 14.07 -17.96 9.03
CA LYS A 93 15.18 -17.01 8.87
C LYS A 93 14.76 -15.88 7.92
N LEU A 94 15.34 -14.70 8.13
CA LEU A 94 15.11 -13.54 7.27
C LEU A 94 15.35 -13.83 5.77
N SER A 95 16.37 -14.63 5.45
CA SER A 95 16.66 -15.01 4.06
C SER A 95 15.53 -15.81 3.42
N SER A 96 14.87 -16.70 4.18
CA SER A 96 13.73 -17.47 3.68
C SER A 96 12.52 -16.56 3.46
N ARG A 97 12.25 -15.63 4.39
CA ARG A 97 11.16 -14.64 4.22
C ARG A 97 11.38 -13.76 2.99
N LYS A 98 12.60 -13.27 2.78
CA LYS A 98 12.97 -12.51 1.57
C LYS A 98 12.77 -13.30 0.28
N LEU A 99 13.07 -14.61 0.30
CA LEU A 99 12.80 -15.47 -0.85
C LEU A 99 11.31 -15.70 -1.06
N MET A 100 10.51 -15.80 0.00
CA MET A 100 9.04 -15.88 -0.14
C MET A 100 8.46 -14.68 -0.88
N GLU A 101 8.95 -13.47 -0.63
CA GLU A 101 8.49 -12.29 -1.35
C GLU A 101 8.99 -12.26 -2.80
N ALA A 102 10.23 -12.70 -3.03
CA ALA A 102 10.85 -12.66 -4.35
C ALA A 102 10.24 -13.65 -5.35
N LEU A 103 9.67 -14.76 -4.87
CA LEU A 103 9.06 -15.79 -5.73
C LEU A 103 7.81 -15.27 -6.47
N PRO A 104 6.75 -14.75 -5.80
CA PRO A 104 5.61 -14.13 -6.48
C PRO A 104 6.01 -12.93 -7.33
N LEU A 105 6.98 -12.11 -6.89
CA LEU A 105 7.46 -11.00 -7.70
C LEU A 105 8.11 -11.49 -9.01
N ALA A 106 8.89 -12.56 -8.97
CA ALA A 106 9.46 -13.16 -10.18
C ALA A 106 8.36 -13.67 -11.12
N VAL A 107 7.27 -14.21 -10.59
CA VAL A 107 6.09 -14.61 -11.39
C VAL A 107 5.41 -13.40 -12.03
N GLN A 108 5.14 -12.34 -11.27
CA GLN A 108 4.55 -11.11 -11.80
C GLN A 108 5.40 -10.49 -12.92
N LEU A 109 6.73 -10.50 -12.78
CA LEU A 109 7.64 -10.02 -13.81
C LEU A 109 7.67 -10.91 -15.06
N ASP A 110 7.56 -12.23 -14.89
CA ASP A 110 7.45 -13.18 -16.00
C ASP A 110 6.14 -12.97 -16.77
N LEU A 111 5.00 -12.85 -16.07
CA LEU A 111 3.70 -12.54 -16.67
C LEU A 111 3.72 -11.23 -17.45
N ARG A 112 4.34 -10.17 -16.90
CA ARG A 112 4.51 -8.89 -17.59
C ARG A 112 5.22 -9.00 -18.93
N SER A 113 6.13 -9.96 -19.06
CA SER A 113 6.92 -10.16 -20.29
C SER A 113 6.17 -10.94 -21.37
N ARG A 114 5.02 -11.53 -21.04
CA ARG A 114 4.19 -12.33 -21.95
C ARG A 114 3.18 -11.47 -22.69
N ASN A 115 2.57 -12.05 -23.71
CA ASN A 115 1.45 -11.43 -24.40
C ASN A 115 0.19 -11.52 -23.54
N LYS A 116 -0.68 -10.49 -23.58
CA LYS A 116 -1.93 -10.42 -22.78
C LYS A 116 -2.82 -11.67 -22.89
N ALA A 117 -2.89 -12.28 -24.09
CA ALA A 117 -3.68 -13.49 -24.30
C ALA A 117 -3.11 -14.72 -23.57
N GLU A 118 -1.78 -14.87 -23.53
CA GLU A 118 -1.11 -15.97 -22.84
C GLU A 118 -1.20 -15.84 -21.32
N GLU A 119 -1.09 -14.60 -20.85
CA GLU A 119 -1.26 -14.19 -19.46
C GLU A 119 -2.67 -14.50 -18.95
N GLN A 120 -3.71 -14.06 -19.66
CA GLN A 120 -5.11 -14.34 -19.31
C GLN A 120 -5.42 -15.83 -19.33
N GLU A 121 -4.93 -16.57 -20.32
CA GLU A 121 -5.13 -18.03 -20.39
C GLU A 121 -4.44 -18.75 -19.23
N LEU A 122 -3.25 -18.30 -18.83
CA LEU A 122 -2.54 -18.87 -17.69
C LEU A 122 -3.31 -18.63 -16.38
N ILE A 123 -3.84 -17.43 -16.18
CA ILE A 123 -4.67 -17.12 -15.01
C ILE A 123 -5.96 -17.91 -15.00
N ARG A 124 -6.64 -18.00 -16.14
CA ARG A 124 -7.85 -18.80 -16.27
C ARG A 124 -7.58 -20.24 -15.84
N LYS A 125 -6.47 -20.84 -16.28
CA LYS A 125 -6.05 -22.19 -15.84
C LYS A 125 -5.74 -22.28 -14.34
N ILE A 126 -5.12 -21.26 -13.75
CA ILE A 126 -4.86 -21.26 -12.30
C ILE A 126 -6.19 -21.15 -11.53
N ARG A 127 -7.12 -20.30 -11.98
CA ARG A 127 -8.40 -20.01 -11.33
C ARG A 127 -9.41 -21.15 -11.48
N GLU A 128 -9.61 -21.63 -12.70
CA GLU A 128 -10.64 -22.64 -13.04
C GLU A 128 -10.11 -24.07 -12.86
N ASP A 129 -8.95 -24.38 -13.42
CA ASP A 129 -8.41 -25.75 -13.43
C ASP A 129 -7.53 -26.06 -12.20
N ARG A 130 -7.36 -25.09 -11.29
CA ARG A 130 -6.37 -25.14 -10.19
C ARG A 130 -4.98 -25.59 -10.66
N ALA A 131 -4.60 -25.16 -11.87
CA ALA A 131 -3.31 -25.51 -12.42
C ALA A 131 -2.19 -24.85 -11.60
N ALA A 132 -1.10 -25.59 -11.36
CA ALA A 132 0.11 -25.09 -10.73
C ALA A 132 1.23 -24.94 -11.78
N PRO A 133 1.41 -23.75 -12.38
CA PRO A 133 2.37 -23.56 -13.45
C PRO A 133 3.80 -23.66 -12.93
N LEU A 134 4.69 -24.16 -13.79
CA LEU A 134 6.13 -24.18 -13.53
C LEU A 134 6.78 -22.91 -14.07
N PHE A 135 7.40 -22.15 -13.18
CA PHE A 135 8.17 -20.96 -13.51
C PHE A 135 9.66 -21.30 -13.51
N GLU A 136 10.42 -20.75 -14.48
CA GLU A 136 11.87 -20.93 -14.57
C GLU A 136 12.57 -19.56 -14.44
N VAL A 137 13.51 -19.44 -13.50
CA VAL A 137 14.27 -18.21 -13.26
C VAL A 137 15.75 -18.51 -13.06
N ARG A 138 16.63 -17.58 -13.42
CA ARG A 138 18.04 -17.66 -13.03
C ARG A 138 18.16 -17.52 -11.51
N THR A 139 18.86 -18.43 -10.84
CA THR A 139 19.03 -18.41 -9.38
C THR A 139 19.69 -17.12 -8.90
N LYS A 140 20.63 -16.57 -9.69
CA LYS A 140 21.25 -15.27 -9.42
C LYS A 140 20.23 -14.12 -9.44
N GLU A 141 19.28 -14.18 -10.36
CA GLU A 141 18.24 -13.15 -10.48
C GLU A 141 17.25 -13.23 -9.32
N LEU A 142 16.83 -14.44 -8.94
CA LEU A 142 16.00 -14.63 -7.74
C LEU A 142 16.70 -14.12 -6.47
N ALA A 143 18.00 -14.40 -6.32
CA ALA A 143 18.79 -13.87 -5.21
C ALA A 143 18.88 -12.34 -5.23
N ARG A 144 19.04 -11.74 -6.41
CA ARG A 144 19.05 -10.28 -6.62
C ARG A 144 17.71 -9.66 -6.20
N LEU A 145 16.59 -10.24 -6.66
CA LEU A 145 15.24 -9.78 -6.29
C LEU A 145 15.03 -9.83 -4.78
N ALA A 146 15.44 -10.93 -4.13
CA ALA A 146 15.37 -11.08 -2.67
C ALA A 146 16.33 -10.17 -1.89
N GLY A 147 17.21 -9.40 -2.54
CA GLY A 147 18.25 -8.61 -1.87
C GLY A 147 19.27 -9.47 -1.12
N LEU A 148 19.55 -10.67 -1.63
CA LEU A 148 20.52 -11.63 -1.09
C LEU A 148 21.79 -11.66 -1.95
N THR A 149 22.91 -12.08 -1.37
CA THR A 149 24.18 -12.20 -2.10
C THR A 149 24.13 -13.34 -3.12
N GLY A 150 24.30 -13.03 -4.40
CA GLY A 150 24.32 -14.01 -5.49
C GLY A 150 25.56 -14.91 -5.57
N GLN A 151 26.45 -14.86 -4.57
CA GLN A 151 27.68 -15.66 -4.55
C GLN A 151 27.44 -17.09 -4.03
N ASN A 152 26.49 -17.28 -3.12
CA ASN A 152 26.22 -18.60 -2.52
C ASN A 152 24.91 -19.19 -3.05
N MET A 153 24.95 -19.70 -4.29
CA MET A 153 23.80 -20.32 -4.96
C MET A 153 23.32 -21.58 -4.25
N LYS A 154 24.23 -22.36 -3.64
CA LYS A 154 23.88 -23.56 -2.86
C LYS A 154 22.92 -23.20 -1.72
N ARG A 155 23.25 -22.16 -0.95
CA ARG A 155 22.40 -21.67 0.13
C ARG A 155 21.00 -21.26 -0.34
N ILE A 156 20.88 -20.65 -1.53
CA ILE A 156 19.55 -20.31 -2.07
C ILE A 156 18.74 -21.57 -2.35
N HIS A 157 19.34 -22.61 -2.94
CA HIS A 157 18.66 -23.88 -3.16
C HIS A 157 18.28 -24.60 -1.86
N ASP A 158 19.14 -24.53 -0.83
CA ASP A 158 18.85 -25.13 0.48
C ASP A 158 17.66 -24.42 1.14
N LEU A 159 17.62 -23.08 1.11
CA LEU A 159 16.49 -22.31 1.63
C LEU A 159 15.19 -22.56 0.85
N LEU A 160 15.26 -22.67 -0.48
CA LEU A 160 14.09 -23.04 -1.29
C LEU A 160 13.62 -24.45 -1.00
N ALA A 161 14.53 -25.40 -0.74
CA ALA A 161 14.17 -26.74 -0.34
C ALA A 161 13.46 -26.76 1.04
N GLU A 162 13.90 -25.93 1.98
CA GLU A 162 13.22 -25.75 3.28
C GLU A 162 11.81 -25.16 3.13
N LEU A 163 11.56 -24.34 2.11
CA LEU A 163 10.27 -23.71 1.84
C LEU A 163 9.26 -24.65 1.16
N VAL A 164 9.70 -25.73 0.51
CA VAL A 164 8.78 -26.65 -0.17
C VAL A 164 7.92 -27.38 0.85
N GLY A 165 6.60 -27.27 0.70
CA GLY A 165 5.63 -27.88 1.60
C GLY A 165 5.63 -27.30 3.01
N PHE A 166 6.29 -26.16 3.23
CA PHE A 166 6.31 -25.50 4.54
C PHE A 166 4.94 -24.85 4.80
N PRO A 167 4.21 -25.23 5.87
CA PRO A 167 2.86 -24.74 6.10
C PRO A 167 2.84 -23.35 6.73
N PHE A 168 1.93 -22.52 6.23
CA PHE A 168 1.64 -21.20 6.75
C PHE A 168 0.17 -21.11 7.13
N ILE A 169 -0.11 -20.43 8.23
CA ILE A 169 -1.44 -19.94 8.57
C ILE A 169 -1.55 -18.57 7.91
N TRP A 170 -2.48 -18.44 6.97
CA TRP A 170 -2.66 -17.23 6.18
C TRP A 170 -3.74 -16.34 6.79
N ASN A 171 -3.62 -15.03 6.61
CA ASN A 171 -4.60 -14.04 7.04
C ASN A 171 -5.00 -14.12 8.53
N VAL A 172 -4.05 -14.27 9.45
CA VAL A 172 -4.37 -14.47 10.88
C VAL A 172 -5.12 -13.32 11.56
N LEU A 173 -5.18 -12.14 10.94
CA LEU A 173 -5.95 -11.01 11.46
C LEU A 173 -7.34 -10.91 10.84
N GLY A 174 -7.61 -11.64 9.76
CA GLY A 174 -8.86 -11.57 9.01
C GLY A 174 -9.23 -10.18 8.49
N GLU A 175 -8.25 -9.28 8.33
CA GLU A 175 -8.51 -7.93 7.83
C GLU A 175 -8.84 -7.91 6.34
N ASP A 176 -8.86 -9.06 5.65
CA ASP A 176 -9.25 -9.15 4.24
C ASP A 176 -10.78 -9.03 4.01
N GLY A 177 -11.58 -8.96 5.08
CA GLY A 177 -13.03 -8.74 5.04
C GLY A 177 -13.86 -9.95 4.62
N SER A 178 -13.25 -11.11 4.34
CA SER A 178 -13.95 -12.31 3.84
C SER A 178 -13.41 -13.63 4.39
N VAL A 179 -12.97 -13.68 5.65
CA VAL A 179 -12.49 -14.95 6.26
C VAL A 179 -13.65 -15.86 6.63
N GLU A 180 -13.99 -16.77 5.73
CA GLU A 180 -14.93 -17.86 6.01
C GLU A 180 -14.23 -19.08 6.62
N PHE A 181 -12.93 -19.27 6.31
CA PHE A 181 -12.15 -20.43 6.73
C PHE A 181 -10.76 -20.04 7.22
N GLU A 182 -10.26 -20.73 8.25
CA GLU A 182 -8.85 -20.67 8.62
C GLU A 182 -8.01 -21.42 7.57
N THR A 183 -7.21 -20.69 6.80
CA THR A 183 -6.40 -21.29 5.72
C THR A 183 -5.01 -21.67 6.19
N VAL A 184 -4.72 -22.98 6.16
CA VAL A 184 -3.37 -23.51 6.34
C VAL A 184 -2.89 -24.11 5.02
N ALA A 185 -1.85 -23.52 4.43
CA ALA A 185 -1.33 -23.94 3.13
C ALA A 185 0.15 -23.60 2.96
N SER A 186 0.84 -24.36 2.10
CA SER A 186 2.23 -24.04 1.72
C SER A 186 2.28 -23.00 0.62
N LEU A 187 3.27 -22.10 0.68
CA LEU A 187 3.54 -21.18 -0.43
C LEU A 187 4.08 -21.93 -1.66
N LEU A 188 5.08 -22.78 -1.43
CA LEU A 188 5.85 -23.44 -2.48
C LEU A 188 5.58 -24.95 -2.47
N ILE A 189 5.09 -25.49 -3.58
CA ILE A 189 4.75 -26.92 -3.68
C ILE A 189 5.83 -27.74 -4.40
N ARG A 190 6.66 -27.08 -5.21
CA ARG A 190 7.74 -27.74 -5.95
C ARG A 190 8.91 -26.80 -6.20
N ARG A 191 10.12 -27.36 -6.13
CA ARG A 191 11.34 -26.72 -6.64
C ARG A 191 12.20 -27.72 -7.40
N ASP A 192 12.82 -27.28 -8.49
CA ASP A 192 13.82 -28.03 -9.24
C ASP A 192 15.11 -27.22 -9.33
N LYS A 193 16.25 -27.90 -9.12
CA LYS A 193 17.59 -27.33 -9.31
C LYS A 193 18.08 -27.73 -10.71
N GLY A 194 18.45 -26.76 -11.53
CA GLY A 194 19.02 -27.02 -12.84
C GLY A 194 20.38 -27.72 -12.75
N VAL A 195 20.60 -28.68 -13.65
CA VAL A 195 21.83 -29.48 -13.78
C VAL A 195 22.31 -29.45 -15.23
N GLY A 196 23.61 -29.67 -15.45
CA GLY A 196 24.19 -29.68 -16.80
C GLY A 196 23.99 -28.34 -17.53
N SER A 197 23.37 -28.37 -18.72
CA SER A 197 23.11 -27.17 -19.54
C SER A 197 22.16 -26.16 -18.89
N LYS A 198 21.45 -26.55 -17.82
CA LYS A 198 20.57 -25.68 -17.03
C LYS A 198 21.16 -25.30 -15.67
N GLU A 199 22.46 -25.52 -15.44
CA GLU A 199 23.11 -25.08 -14.20
C GLU A 199 22.92 -23.57 -13.97
N GLY A 200 22.58 -23.19 -12.73
CA GLY A 200 22.28 -21.80 -12.35
C GLY A 200 20.83 -21.35 -12.61
N TYR A 201 19.97 -22.26 -13.06
CA TYR A 201 18.51 -22.04 -13.13
C TYR A 201 17.80 -22.76 -11.98
N THR A 202 16.67 -22.20 -11.58
CA THR A 202 15.73 -22.77 -10.63
C THR A 202 14.35 -22.79 -11.25
N ARG A 203 13.68 -23.93 -11.15
CA ARG A 203 12.25 -23.99 -11.44
C ARG A 203 11.47 -24.11 -10.14
N PHE A 204 10.28 -23.54 -10.11
CA PHE A 204 9.42 -23.60 -8.95
C PHE A 204 7.95 -23.54 -9.36
N ALA A 205 7.09 -24.09 -8.50
CA ALA A 205 5.65 -23.94 -8.61
C ALA A 205 5.10 -23.52 -7.23
N LEU A 206 4.20 -22.55 -7.26
CA LEU A 206 3.49 -22.05 -6.09
C LEU A 206 2.15 -22.75 -5.97
N GLU A 207 1.60 -22.75 -4.76
CA GLU A 207 0.24 -23.24 -4.56
C GLU A 207 -0.75 -22.34 -5.32
N PRO A 208 -1.64 -22.87 -6.19
CA PRO A 208 -2.47 -22.07 -7.09
C PRO A 208 -3.29 -20.98 -6.38
N GLU A 209 -3.95 -21.32 -5.28
CA GLU A 209 -4.79 -20.38 -4.53
C GLU A 209 -3.95 -19.26 -3.90
N ILE A 210 -2.80 -19.61 -3.33
CA ILE A 210 -1.86 -18.65 -2.76
C ILE A 210 -1.29 -17.75 -3.86
N LEU A 211 -0.96 -18.31 -5.03
CA LEU A 211 -0.49 -17.54 -6.18
C LEU A 211 -1.56 -16.53 -6.64
N LEU A 212 -2.83 -16.92 -6.70
CA LEU A 212 -3.92 -16.01 -7.06
C LEU A 212 -4.02 -14.84 -6.09
N TRP A 213 -3.77 -15.02 -4.79
CA TRP A 213 -3.75 -13.88 -3.87
C TRP A 213 -2.69 -12.83 -4.24
N TYR A 214 -1.55 -13.23 -4.82
CA TYR A 214 -0.52 -12.30 -5.30
C TYR A 214 -0.80 -11.73 -6.69
N LEU A 215 -1.52 -12.45 -7.54
CA LEU A 215 -1.85 -11.99 -8.90
C LEU A 215 -3.10 -11.09 -8.91
N GLU A 216 -4.09 -11.44 -8.10
CA GLU A 216 -5.42 -10.84 -8.04
C GLU A 216 -5.81 -10.54 -6.57
N PRO A 217 -5.03 -9.70 -5.85
CA PRO A 217 -5.33 -9.40 -4.46
C PRO A 217 -6.64 -8.60 -4.33
N LYS A 218 -7.57 -9.07 -3.50
CA LYS A 218 -8.75 -8.27 -3.10
C LYS A 218 -8.35 -6.99 -2.38
N MET A 219 -7.36 -7.11 -1.48
CA MET A 219 -6.83 -6.02 -0.65
C MET A 219 -5.31 -6.13 -0.56
N TRP A 220 -4.62 -5.00 -0.79
CA TRP A 220 -3.16 -4.96 -0.84
C TRP A 220 -2.58 -3.72 -0.15
N ALA A 221 -1.33 -3.84 0.31
CA ALA A 221 -0.52 -2.71 0.75
C ALA A 221 0.56 -2.41 -0.29
N THR A 222 0.79 -1.11 -0.55
CA THR A 222 1.90 -0.65 -1.38
C THR A 222 3.14 -0.50 -0.52
N LEU A 223 4.11 -1.41 -0.69
CA LEU A 223 5.38 -1.41 0.04
C LEU A 223 6.54 -1.08 -0.91
N SER A 224 7.55 -0.40 -0.40
CA SER A 224 8.75 -0.10 -1.18
C SER A 224 9.66 -1.32 -1.21
N TRP A 225 9.81 -1.91 -2.40
CA TRP A 225 10.73 -3.05 -2.59
C TRP A 225 12.19 -2.68 -2.25
N THR A 226 12.59 -1.45 -2.55
CA THR A 226 13.93 -0.92 -2.22
C THR A 226 14.18 -0.95 -0.71
N THR A 227 13.18 -0.57 0.09
CA THR A 227 13.26 -0.65 1.56
C THR A 227 13.25 -2.09 2.05
N MET A 228 12.42 -2.96 1.47
CA MET A 228 12.38 -4.38 1.87
C MET A 228 13.71 -5.09 1.61
N THR A 229 14.35 -4.81 0.48
CA THR A 229 15.62 -5.43 0.10
C THR A 229 16.82 -4.84 0.84
N SER A 230 16.79 -3.58 1.27
CA SER A 230 17.85 -2.94 2.06
C SER A 230 17.87 -3.42 3.52
N ILE A 231 16.72 -3.70 4.12
CA ILE A 231 16.62 -4.31 5.45
C ILE A 231 17.22 -5.72 5.42
N GLY A 232 18.05 -6.10 6.39
CA GLY A 232 18.63 -7.44 6.46
C GLY A 232 19.90 -7.66 5.64
N ARG A 233 20.66 -6.59 5.31
CA ARG A 233 22.04 -6.71 4.80
C ARG A 233 23.02 -7.20 5.88
N SER A 234 22.74 -6.89 7.15
CA SER A 234 23.45 -7.44 8.31
C SER A 234 22.62 -8.53 9.00
N ALA A 235 23.28 -9.42 9.72
CA ALA A 235 22.63 -10.46 10.51
C ALA A 235 22.26 -9.93 11.89
N GLY A 236 21.08 -10.30 12.41
CA GLY A 236 20.70 -10.04 13.79
C GLY A 236 19.19 -10.03 14.03
N PRO A 237 18.76 -10.26 15.28
CA PRO A 237 17.34 -10.32 15.66
C PRO A 237 16.60 -9.00 15.37
N GLY A 238 17.28 -7.86 15.49
CA GLY A 238 16.71 -6.55 15.13
C GLY A 238 16.37 -6.43 13.64
N GLN A 239 17.14 -7.05 12.75
CA GLN A 239 16.88 -6.99 11.30
C GLN A 239 15.66 -7.84 10.92
N GLU A 240 15.50 -9.00 11.55
CA GLU A 240 14.30 -9.83 11.42
C GLU A 240 13.06 -9.06 11.89
N ALA A 241 13.16 -8.42 13.06
CA ALA A 241 12.08 -7.63 13.60
C ALA A 241 11.75 -6.40 12.73
N ALA A 242 12.76 -5.67 12.25
CA ALA A 242 12.56 -4.54 11.35
C ALA A 242 11.82 -4.95 10.07
N TYR A 243 12.17 -6.12 9.50
CA TYR A 243 11.53 -6.64 8.29
C TYR A 243 10.06 -7.01 8.51
N GLY A 244 9.75 -7.69 9.63
CA GLY A 244 8.37 -8.02 10.00
C GLY A 244 7.53 -6.79 10.37
N LEU A 245 8.12 -5.86 11.14
CA LEU A 245 7.51 -4.59 11.51
C LEU A 245 7.17 -3.77 10.27
N TYR A 246 8.12 -3.57 9.34
CA TYR A 246 7.89 -2.78 8.13
C TYR A 246 6.68 -3.29 7.35
N GLN A 247 6.60 -4.58 7.08
CA GLN A 247 5.48 -5.14 6.33
C GLN A 247 4.14 -4.97 7.03
N ASN A 248 4.12 -5.15 8.36
CA ASN A 248 2.88 -5.13 9.12
C ASN A 248 2.40 -3.71 9.44
N ILE A 249 3.29 -2.78 9.79
CA ILE A 249 2.88 -1.46 10.26
C ILE A 249 2.76 -0.45 9.12
N TRP A 250 3.62 -0.54 8.09
CA TRP A 250 3.75 0.53 7.09
C TRP A 250 2.53 0.67 6.16
N ARG A 251 1.68 -0.36 6.12
CA ARG A 251 0.36 -0.29 5.45
C ARG A 251 -0.54 0.80 6.04
N TYR A 252 -0.40 1.10 7.33
CA TYR A 252 -1.21 2.10 8.03
C TYR A 252 -0.69 3.53 7.88
N LEU A 253 0.38 3.76 7.12
CA LEU A 253 0.94 5.11 6.97
C LEU A 253 -0.03 6.08 6.29
N ASN A 254 -0.83 5.57 5.35
CA ASN A 254 -1.77 6.38 4.56
C ASN A 254 -3.15 6.52 5.23
N THR A 255 -3.36 5.96 6.42
CA THR A 255 -4.61 6.13 7.15
C THR A 255 -4.69 7.53 7.75
N SER A 256 -5.91 8.04 7.95
CA SER A 256 -6.16 9.37 8.52
C SER A 256 -5.49 9.58 9.87
N GLN A 257 -5.49 8.54 10.71
CA GLN A 257 -4.91 8.57 12.06
C GLN A 257 -3.40 8.25 12.08
N LYS A 258 -2.86 7.69 10.99
CA LYS A 258 -1.47 7.20 10.88
C LYS A 258 -1.05 6.39 12.12
N ILE A 259 -1.91 5.45 12.52
CA ILE A 259 -1.73 4.60 13.69
C ILE A 259 -2.22 3.20 13.35
N THR A 260 -1.60 2.18 13.95
CA THR A 260 -2.08 0.80 13.83
C THR A 260 -3.24 0.54 14.81
N PRO A 261 -4.07 -0.49 14.57
CA PRO A 261 -4.93 -1.04 15.60
C PRO A 261 -4.12 -1.53 16.79
N ALA A 262 -4.76 -1.60 17.95
CA ALA A 262 -4.15 -2.11 19.17
C ALA A 262 -4.38 -3.63 19.26
N HIS A 263 -3.50 -4.41 18.66
CA HIS A 263 -3.57 -5.88 18.75
C HIS A 263 -2.91 -6.44 20.00
N ASP A 264 -3.30 -7.66 20.34
CA ASP A 264 -2.72 -8.43 21.43
C ASP A 264 -1.23 -8.69 21.20
N LEU A 265 -0.49 -8.73 22.30
CA LEU A 265 0.96 -8.83 22.27
C LEU A 265 1.47 -10.12 21.61
N ALA A 266 0.77 -11.24 21.82
CA ALA A 266 1.10 -12.52 21.18
C ALA A 266 1.01 -12.43 19.66
N THR A 267 -0.06 -11.82 19.15
CA THR A 267 -0.30 -11.60 17.72
C THR A 267 0.81 -10.76 17.10
N TRP A 268 1.23 -9.68 17.77
CA TRP A 268 2.36 -8.87 17.30
C TRP A 268 3.67 -9.66 17.23
N ILE A 269 3.97 -10.48 18.25
CA ILE A 269 5.18 -11.30 18.25
C ILE A 269 5.17 -12.26 17.06
N ASP A 270 4.05 -12.95 16.83
CA ASP A 270 3.91 -13.88 15.72
C ASP A 270 3.98 -13.18 14.35
N LEU A 271 3.39 -11.99 14.20
CA LEU A 271 3.49 -11.23 12.95
C LEU A 271 4.90 -10.70 12.67
N ILE A 272 5.66 -10.34 13.72
CA ILE A 272 6.99 -9.75 13.56
C ILE A 272 8.05 -10.83 13.35
N ILE A 273 8.08 -11.86 14.19
CA ILE A 273 9.13 -12.89 14.18
C ILE A 273 8.62 -14.32 13.97
N GLY A 274 7.32 -14.53 13.79
CA GLY A 274 6.72 -15.84 13.71
C GLY A 274 6.61 -16.53 15.08
N PRO A 275 6.06 -17.76 15.11
CA PRO A 275 6.03 -18.58 16.30
C PRO A 275 7.40 -18.69 16.96
N SER A 276 7.44 -18.44 18.26
CA SER A 276 8.70 -18.31 18.99
C SER A 276 8.59 -18.77 20.43
N ARG A 277 9.72 -18.74 21.15
CA ARG A 277 9.78 -19.03 22.59
C ARG A 277 9.03 -18.02 23.45
N PHE A 278 8.73 -16.83 22.92
CA PHE A 278 8.14 -15.74 23.69
C PHE A 278 6.61 -15.88 23.85
N VAL A 279 5.97 -16.71 23.02
CA VAL A 279 4.53 -16.98 23.04
C VAL A 279 4.31 -18.46 23.26
N LYS A 280 3.64 -18.86 24.35
CA LYS A 280 3.22 -20.25 24.61
C LYS A 280 1.74 -20.42 24.28
N VAL A 281 1.39 -21.62 23.84
CA VAL A 281 -0.01 -22.02 23.65
C VAL A 281 -0.41 -22.82 24.88
N ASN A 282 -1.46 -22.36 25.55
CA ASN A 282 -2.01 -23.00 26.73
C ASN A 282 -2.85 -24.23 26.32
N ALA A 283 -3.25 -25.07 27.28
CA ALA A 283 -4.03 -26.28 27.01
C ALA A 283 -5.39 -26.01 26.33
N ALA A 284 -5.92 -24.79 26.47
CA ALA A 284 -7.13 -24.31 25.82
C ALA A 284 -6.91 -23.76 24.39
N GLY A 285 -5.68 -23.79 23.86
CA GLY A 285 -5.34 -23.23 22.55
C GLY A 285 -5.03 -21.72 22.56
N GLU A 286 -5.18 -21.05 23.71
CA GLU A 286 -4.92 -19.62 23.85
C GLU A 286 -3.42 -19.29 23.88
N LYS A 287 -3.02 -18.18 23.26
CA LYS A 287 -1.64 -17.72 23.20
C LYS A 287 -1.32 -16.77 24.37
N GLU A 288 -0.38 -17.15 25.23
CA GLU A 288 0.13 -16.34 26.34
C GLU A 288 1.60 -15.92 26.12
N VAL A 289 1.92 -14.68 26.50
CA VAL A 289 3.27 -14.12 26.37
C VAL A 289 4.05 -14.28 27.68
N GLU A 290 5.20 -14.95 27.64
CA GLU A 290 6.01 -15.21 28.84
C GLU A 290 7.12 -14.17 29.10
N ASP A 291 7.92 -13.82 28.08
CA ASP A 291 9.10 -12.97 28.24
C ASP A 291 9.09 -11.78 27.28
N TYR A 292 8.11 -10.89 27.49
CA TYR A 292 8.00 -9.65 26.72
C TYR A 292 9.24 -8.75 26.88
N LYS A 293 9.88 -8.75 28.05
CA LYS A 293 11.02 -7.86 28.32
C LYS A 293 12.24 -8.24 27.47
N ASP A 294 12.53 -9.53 27.34
CA ASP A 294 13.62 -9.99 26.47
C ASP A 294 13.27 -9.82 24.99
N PHE A 295 12.02 -10.10 24.59
CA PHE A 295 11.55 -9.82 23.23
C PHE A 295 11.73 -8.34 22.87
N LYS A 296 11.25 -7.45 23.74
CA LYS A 296 11.34 -5.99 23.54
C LYS A 296 12.79 -5.54 23.37
N ARG A 297 13.69 -6.02 24.22
CA ARG A 297 15.12 -5.66 24.20
C ARG A 297 15.86 -6.20 22.98
N ARG A 298 15.60 -7.45 22.56
CA ARG A 298 16.37 -8.11 21.50
C ARG A 298 15.83 -7.86 20.08
N TYR A 299 14.52 -7.69 19.96
CA TYR A 299 13.83 -7.65 18.67
C TYR A 299 13.16 -6.30 18.45
N LEU A 300 12.20 -5.95 19.32
CA LEU A 300 11.30 -4.82 19.06
C LEU A 300 12.02 -3.47 19.02
N VAL A 301 12.78 -3.13 20.07
CA VAL A 301 13.51 -1.86 20.15
C VAL A 301 14.58 -1.78 19.05
N PRO A 302 15.48 -2.76 18.88
CA PRO A 302 16.44 -2.73 17.77
C PRO A 302 15.79 -2.67 16.39
N GLY A 303 14.66 -3.34 16.20
CA GLY A 303 13.91 -3.32 14.94
C GLY A 303 13.32 -1.94 14.63
N LEU A 304 12.74 -1.28 15.64
CA LEU A 304 12.25 0.09 15.51
C LEU A 304 13.38 1.09 15.27
N GLU A 305 14.52 0.94 15.94
CA GLU A 305 15.70 1.77 15.71
C GLU A 305 16.18 1.68 14.25
N ILE A 306 16.23 0.47 13.69
CA ILE A 306 16.61 0.25 12.28
C ILE A 306 15.62 0.93 11.33
N LEU A 307 14.30 0.80 11.58
CA LEU A 307 13.28 1.44 10.75
C LEU A 307 13.34 2.97 10.85
N ASN A 308 13.47 3.49 12.08
CA ASN A 308 13.52 4.92 12.33
C ASN A 308 14.80 5.55 11.76
N ALA A 309 15.91 4.82 11.74
CA ALA A 309 17.15 5.25 11.10
C ALA A 309 17.15 5.08 9.56
N HIS A 310 16.17 4.37 8.98
CA HIS A 310 16.18 4.07 7.55
C HIS A 310 15.99 5.35 6.70
N PRO A 311 16.91 5.67 5.77
CA PRO A 311 16.90 6.95 5.05
C PRO A 311 15.76 7.09 4.05
N ALA A 312 15.29 5.98 3.47
CA ALA A 312 14.17 6.02 2.51
C ALA A 312 12.78 6.17 3.19
N LEU A 313 12.71 6.15 4.52
CA LEU A 313 11.46 6.25 5.26
C LEU A 313 11.29 7.67 5.79
N ASN A 314 10.21 8.34 5.39
CA ASN A 314 9.91 9.73 5.77
C ASN A 314 9.22 9.85 7.14
N HIS A 315 8.93 8.75 7.80
CA HIS A 315 8.27 8.73 9.11
C HIS A 315 9.10 7.90 10.09
N THR A 316 9.08 8.30 11.36
CA THR A 316 9.48 7.45 12.49
C THR A 316 8.25 6.80 13.08
N VAL A 317 8.45 5.68 13.74
CA VAL A 317 7.43 4.93 14.45
C VAL A 317 7.72 4.99 15.94
N GLU A 318 6.71 5.38 16.70
CA GLU A 318 6.67 5.24 18.15
C GLU A 318 5.76 4.08 18.55
N MET A 319 6.16 3.35 19.58
CA MET A 319 5.41 2.24 20.14
C MET A 319 4.66 2.70 21.38
N GLU A 320 3.38 2.35 21.45
CA GLU A 320 2.51 2.59 22.60
C GLU A 320 2.11 1.24 23.24
N GLU A 321 2.34 1.13 24.54
CA GLU A 321 2.04 -0.07 25.33
C GLU A 321 0.75 0.14 26.12
N LYS A 322 -0.29 -0.64 25.81
CA LYS A 322 -1.51 -0.69 26.62
C LYS A 322 -1.40 -1.80 27.66
N LYS A 323 -1.50 -1.40 28.93
CA LYS A 323 -1.37 -2.31 30.08
C LYS A 323 -2.73 -2.85 30.50
N SER A 324 -2.77 -4.14 30.84
CA SER A 324 -3.86 -4.74 31.62
C SER A 324 -3.29 -5.13 32.99
N GLY A 325 -3.68 -4.38 34.02
CA GLY A 325 -3.06 -4.45 35.34
C GLY A 325 -1.56 -4.14 35.31
N LYS A 326 -0.73 -5.10 35.74
CA LYS A 326 0.75 -4.94 35.78
C LYS A 326 1.46 -5.41 34.50
N ARG A 327 0.75 -6.04 33.56
CA ARG A 327 1.32 -6.62 32.34
C ARG A 327 0.96 -5.77 31.12
N VAL A 328 1.81 -5.76 30.11
CA VAL A 328 1.49 -5.19 28.79
C VAL A 328 0.64 -6.21 28.05
N ALA A 329 -0.57 -5.82 27.64
CA ALA A 329 -1.52 -6.71 26.99
C ALA A 329 -1.58 -6.47 25.48
N ARG A 330 -1.60 -5.19 25.08
CA ARG A 330 -1.74 -4.78 23.68
C ARG A 330 -0.64 -3.81 23.28
N LEU A 331 -0.22 -3.87 22.02
CA LEU A 331 0.71 -2.92 21.42
C LEU A 331 0.05 -2.17 20.27
N ARG A 332 0.49 -0.94 20.10
CA ARG A 332 0.08 -0.06 19.00
C ARG A 332 1.29 0.72 18.52
N PHE A 333 1.31 1.04 17.23
CA PHE A 333 2.37 1.83 16.62
C PHE A 333 1.81 3.11 16.00
N LYS A 334 2.44 4.24 16.29
CA LYS A 334 2.06 5.55 15.78
C LYS A 334 3.16 6.09 14.88
N PHE A 335 2.75 6.61 13.73
CA PHE A 335 3.67 7.26 12.81
C PHE A 335 3.81 8.74 13.15
N ILE A 336 5.05 9.19 13.16
CA ILE A 336 5.43 10.59 13.32
C ILE A 336 6.23 10.95 12.09
N GLU A 337 5.81 11.99 11.39
CA GLU A 337 6.57 12.48 10.25
C GLU A 337 7.97 12.87 10.71
N LYS A 338 9.00 12.34 10.05
CA LYS A 338 10.34 12.82 10.29
C LYS A 338 10.30 14.29 9.93
N ARG A 339 10.60 15.15 10.89
CA ARG A 339 11.14 16.46 10.54
C ARG A 339 12.35 16.11 9.71
N GLN A 340 12.22 16.18 8.38
CA GLN A 340 13.38 16.33 7.53
C GLN A 340 14.04 17.56 8.12
N GLY A 341 15.05 17.34 8.99
CA GLY A 341 16.02 18.38 9.26
C GLY A 341 16.38 18.83 7.87
N SER A 342 16.10 20.10 7.57
CA SER A 342 16.50 20.76 6.33
C SER A 342 17.85 20.15 6.00
N PHE A 343 17.87 19.27 5.01
CA PHE A 343 19.10 18.57 4.68
C PHE A 343 20.05 19.72 4.38
N ASP A 344 21.09 19.87 5.19
CA ASP A 344 22.17 20.79 4.86
C ASP A 344 22.49 20.52 3.40
N LEU A 345 22.41 21.59 2.60
CA LEU A 345 22.65 21.58 1.16
C LEU A 345 23.73 20.55 0.80
N PRO A 346 23.55 19.77 -0.29
CA PRO A 346 24.28 18.53 -0.50
C PRO A 346 25.81 18.74 -0.42
N LEU A 347 26.44 18.00 0.50
CA LEU A 347 27.86 18.02 0.92
C LEU A 347 28.89 17.65 -0.18
N GLY A 348 28.56 17.78 -1.46
CA GLY A 348 29.45 17.40 -2.57
C GLY A 348 29.44 18.34 -3.78
N TRP A 349 28.52 19.30 -3.87
CA TRP A 349 28.51 20.23 -5.00
C TRP A 349 29.37 21.47 -4.67
N PRO A 350 30.24 21.93 -5.60
CA PRO A 350 31.05 23.11 -5.37
C PRO A 350 30.19 24.33 -5.01
N PRO A 351 30.56 25.12 -3.99
CA PRO A 351 29.79 26.30 -3.55
C PRO A 351 29.47 27.30 -4.66
N ALA A 352 30.35 27.40 -5.67
CA ALA A 352 30.14 28.24 -6.83
C ALA A 352 28.92 27.82 -7.69
N ALA A 353 28.66 26.51 -7.81
CA ALA A 353 27.52 26.02 -8.58
C ALA A 353 26.20 26.23 -7.83
N LEU A 354 26.21 26.04 -6.50
CA LEU A 354 25.05 26.30 -5.64
C LEU A 354 24.63 27.78 -5.69
N LYS A 355 25.61 28.68 -5.51
CA LYS A 355 25.38 30.12 -5.61
C LYS A 355 24.83 30.53 -6.98
N TYR A 356 25.34 29.92 -8.05
CA TYR A 356 24.86 30.22 -9.40
C TYR A 356 23.43 29.71 -9.65
N LEU A 357 23.04 28.56 -9.08
CA LEU A 357 21.66 28.06 -9.13
C LEU A 357 20.68 28.95 -8.35
N GLU A 358 21.11 29.47 -7.18
CA GLU A 358 20.35 30.46 -6.41
C GLU A 358 20.15 31.75 -7.21
N GLU A 359 21.21 32.28 -7.85
CA GLU A 359 21.15 33.46 -8.72
C GLU A 359 20.21 33.27 -9.95
N ILE A 360 20.00 32.03 -10.39
CA ILE A 360 19.08 31.66 -11.48
C ILE A 360 17.62 31.55 -10.98
N GLY A 361 17.39 31.51 -9.66
CA GLY A 361 16.06 31.46 -9.04
C GLY A 361 15.63 30.07 -8.53
N TYR A 362 16.58 29.16 -8.31
CA TYR A 362 16.32 27.92 -7.60
C TYR A 362 16.31 28.16 -6.09
N SER A 363 15.25 27.71 -5.41
CA SER A 363 15.24 27.67 -3.94
C SER A 363 16.10 26.51 -3.43
N GLU A 364 16.53 26.56 -2.17
CA GLU A 364 17.26 25.45 -1.53
C GLU A 364 16.54 24.09 -1.69
N LYS A 365 15.20 24.09 -1.63
CA LYS A 365 14.37 22.90 -1.86
C LYS A 365 14.45 22.40 -3.30
N ASP A 366 14.48 23.31 -4.27
CA ASP A 366 14.60 22.96 -5.68
C ASP A 366 16.01 22.41 -5.99
N ILE A 367 17.05 22.97 -5.37
CA ILE A 367 18.44 22.51 -5.49
C ILE A 367 18.58 21.10 -4.88
N ALA A 368 17.97 20.87 -3.71
CA ALA A 368 17.90 19.54 -3.12
C ALA A 368 17.20 18.53 -4.05
N THR A 369 16.08 18.92 -4.66
CA THR A 369 15.36 18.09 -5.63
C THR A 369 16.21 17.81 -6.88
N LEU A 370 16.91 18.81 -7.41
CA LEU A 370 17.85 18.64 -8.54
C LEU A 370 18.98 17.66 -8.20
N SER A 371 19.51 17.72 -6.98
CA SER A 371 20.60 16.84 -6.54
C SER A 371 20.20 15.37 -6.39
N GLN A 372 18.90 15.11 -6.22
CA GLN A 372 18.36 13.77 -6.20
C GLN A 372 18.09 13.21 -7.60
N LEU A 373 17.79 14.09 -8.57
CA LEU A 373 17.36 13.71 -9.91
C LEU A 373 18.51 13.67 -10.93
N TYR A 374 19.56 14.47 -10.74
CA TYR A 374 20.64 14.65 -11.71
C TYR A 374 22.02 14.57 -11.07
N LEU A 375 22.99 14.03 -11.81
CA LEU A 375 24.39 14.00 -11.39
C LEU A 375 25.02 15.40 -11.47
N TYR A 376 25.97 15.69 -10.59
CA TYR A 376 26.67 16.99 -10.59
C TYR A 376 27.29 17.33 -11.95
N GLU A 377 27.86 16.35 -12.65
CA GLU A 377 28.48 16.55 -13.97
C GLU A 377 27.48 17.06 -15.01
N GLN A 378 26.23 16.56 -14.97
CA GLN A 378 25.15 17.00 -15.86
C GLN A 378 24.72 18.43 -15.54
N VAL A 379 24.66 18.77 -14.25
CA VAL A 379 24.34 20.12 -13.77
C VAL A 379 25.47 21.11 -14.11
N ALA A 380 26.73 20.73 -13.91
CA ALA A 380 27.88 21.56 -14.23
C ALA A 380 27.99 21.84 -15.74
N GLU A 381 27.73 20.83 -16.58
CA GLU A 381 27.70 20.98 -18.03
C GLU A 381 26.52 21.84 -18.49
N ALA A 382 25.33 21.69 -17.89
CA ALA A 382 24.19 22.57 -18.16
C ALA A 382 24.47 24.02 -17.75
N LEU A 383 25.12 24.25 -16.60
CA LEU A 383 25.48 25.59 -16.11
C LEU A 383 26.53 26.24 -17.03
N LYS A 384 27.44 25.45 -17.61
CA LYS A 384 28.42 25.91 -18.60
C LYS A 384 27.77 26.28 -19.95
N ARG A 385 26.71 25.57 -20.34
CA ARG A 385 25.96 25.82 -21.60
C ARG A 385 25.03 27.03 -21.52
N LEU A 386 24.56 27.38 -20.32
CA LEU A 386 23.59 28.46 -20.11
C LEU A 386 24.04 29.84 -20.65
N PRO A 387 25.27 30.36 -20.37
CA PRO A 387 25.69 31.66 -20.88
C PRO A 387 25.78 31.72 -22.41
N ALA A 388 26.27 30.64 -23.04
CA ALA A 388 26.37 30.55 -24.50
C ALA A 388 24.99 30.50 -25.16
N ALA A 389 24.03 29.80 -24.55
CA ALA A 389 22.65 29.73 -25.01
C ALA A 389 21.92 31.09 -24.86
N GLU A 390 22.14 31.81 -23.75
CA GLU A 390 21.61 33.16 -23.54
C GLU A 390 22.14 34.17 -24.55
N GLN A 391 23.43 34.09 -24.89
CA GLN A 391 24.05 34.98 -25.86
C GLN A 391 23.50 34.75 -27.29
N ARG A 392 23.25 33.49 -27.67
CA ARG A 392 22.62 33.14 -28.96
C ARG A 392 21.16 33.62 -29.05
N LEU A 393 20.41 33.55 -27.95
CA LEU A 393 19.03 34.04 -27.88
C LEU A 393 18.95 35.57 -28.03
N ARG A 394 19.86 36.29 -27.37
CA ARG A 394 19.98 37.75 -27.53
C ARG A 394 20.32 38.15 -28.97
N GLN A 395 21.15 37.38 -29.67
CA GLN A 395 21.45 37.60 -31.09
C GLN A 395 20.26 37.34 -32.01
N LYS A 396 19.32 36.48 -31.61
CA LYS A 396 18.07 36.19 -32.36
C LYS A 396 16.90 37.14 -32.01
N GLY A 397 17.11 38.11 -31.13
CA GLY A 397 16.08 39.09 -30.75
C GLY A 397 15.04 38.60 -29.74
N SER A 398 15.22 37.40 -29.17
CA SER A 398 14.31 36.82 -28.17
C SER A 398 14.81 37.07 -26.74
N GLN A 399 13.89 37.36 -25.81
CA GLN A 399 14.20 37.52 -24.39
C GLN A 399 13.96 36.22 -23.60
N VAL A 400 14.83 35.94 -22.64
CA VAL A 400 14.65 34.83 -21.67
C VAL A 400 13.77 35.35 -20.54
N TYR A 401 12.50 34.93 -20.52
CA TYR A 401 11.52 35.38 -19.50
C TYR A 401 11.71 34.68 -18.15
N SER A 402 12.21 33.43 -18.13
CA SER A 402 12.55 32.70 -16.91
C SER A 402 13.85 31.93 -17.09
N ARG A 403 14.90 32.43 -16.44
CA ARG A 403 16.24 31.82 -16.45
C ARG A 403 16.21 30.40 -15.86
N LYS A 404 15.36 30.20 -14.84
CA LYS A 404 15.13 28.90 -14.18
C LYS A 404 14.58 27.84 -15.12
N ALA A 405 13.49 28.15 -15.83
CA ALA A 405 12.83 27.22 -16.75
C ALA A 405 13.71 26.91 -17.97
N PHE A 406 14.43 27.93 -18.45
CA PHE A 406 15.39 27.77 -19.55
C PHE A 406 16.54 26.84 -19.16
N PHE A 407 17.09 27.00 -17.95
CA PHE A 407 18.09 26.09 -17.40
C PHE A 407 17.55 24.66 -17.24
N SER A 408 16.31 24.47 -16.76
CA SER A 408 15.70 23.14 -16.66
C SER A 408 15.62 22.42 -18.01
N GLY A 409 15.30 23.15 -19.09
CA GLY A 409 15.29 22.60 -20.45
C GLY A 409 16.67 22.17 -20.93
N ILE A 410 17.71 22.98 -20.68
CA ILE A 410 19.10 22.62 -21.01
C ILE A 410 19.54 21.38 -20.21
N LEU A 411 19.22 21.34 -18.91
CA LEU A 411 19.58 20.22 -18.03
C LEU A 411 18.92 18.90 -18.46
N ALA A 412 17.65 18.95 -18.88
CA ALA A 412 16.94 17.77 -19.38
C ALA A 412 17.59 17.21 -20.66
N ASN A 413 18.06 18.06 -21.58
CA ASN A 413 18.73 17.64 -22.81
C ASN A 413 20.12 17.06 -22.53
N VAL A 414 20.87 17.68 -21.61
CA VAL A 414 22.16 17.16 -21.15
C VAL A 414 21.99 15.79 -20.48
N ALA A 415 20.94 15.60 -19.69
CA ALA A 415 20.63 14.32 -19.05
C ALA A 415 20.24 13.21 -20.05
N LYS A 416 19.65 13.57 -21.20
CA LYS A 416 19.30 12.64 -22.28
C LYS A 416 20.46 12.34 -23.25
N GLY A 417 21.58 13.07 -23.15
CA GLY A 417 22.73 12.90 -24.04
C GLY A 417 22.52 13.47 -25.45
N GLU A 418 21.53 14.33 -25.65
CA GLU A 418 21.20 14.94 -26.94
C GLU A 418 22.15 16.13 -27.24
N ALA A 419 22.59 16.24 -28.49
CA ALA A 419 23.42 17.36 -28.95
C ALA A 419 22.53 18.60 -29.20
N GLN A 420 22.98 19.79 -28.79
CA GLN A 420 22.22 21.03 -29.00
C GLN A 420 22.06 21.36 -30.50
N THR A 421 20.88 21.14 -31.05
CA THR A 421 20.49 21.71 -32.36
C THR A 421 19.50 22.86 -32.17
N ALA A 422 19.63 23.90 -33.01
CA ALA A 422 18.83 25.12 -32.92
C ALA A 422 17.32 24.91 -33.19
N GLU A 423 16.95 23.77 -33.78
CA GLU A 423 15.56 23.39 -34.10
C GLU A 423 14.85 22.74 -32.91
N GLU A 424 15.57 21.96 -32.11
CA GLU A 424 15.03 21.35 -30.88
C GLU A 424 14.81 22.40 -29.78
N GLU A 425 15.66 23.42 -29.70
CA GLU A 425 15.50 24.57 -28.79
C GLU A 425 14.23 25.39 -29.10
N ALA A 426 13.87 25.54 -30.37
CA ALA A 426 12.64 26.23 -30.77
C ALA A 426 11.37 25.42 -30.42
N ARG A 427 11.45 24.08 -30.55
CA ARG A 427 10.36 23.17 -30.15
C ARG A 427 10.15 23.18 -28.64
N LEU A 428 11.22 23.21 -27.86
CA LEU A 428 11.19 23.27 -26.39
C LEU A 428 10.62 24.58 -25.85
N LEU A 429 10.91 25.72 -26.49
CA LEU A 429 10.31 27.01 -26.12
C LEU A 429 8.79 27.00 -26.32
N LEU A 430 8.33 26.39 -27.40
CA LEU A 430 6.91 26.32 -27.74
C LEU A 430 6.16 25.35 -26.81
N GLU A 431 6.80 24.25 -26.41
CA GLU A 431 6.26 23.29 -25.44
C GLU A 431 6.23 23.85 -24.01
N ALA A 432 7.28 24.56 -23.58
CA ALA A 432 7.32 25.21 -22.27
C ALA A 432 6.30 26.35 -22.15
N GLN A 433 6.11 27.14 -23.20
CA GLN A 433 5.06 28.17 -23.24
C GLN A 433 3.66 27.55 -23.16
N LYS A 434 3.41 26.46 -23.89
CA LYS A 434 2.13 25.74 -23.83
C LYS A 434 1.85 25.18 -22.44
N ARG A 435 2.86 24.56 -21.81
CA ARG A 435 2.70 23.97 -20.47
C ARG A 435 2.45 25.04 -19.39
N GLN A 436 3.15 26.17 -19.46
CA GLN A 436 2.88 27.29 -18.55
C GLN A 436 1.51 27.92 -18.79
N GLN A 437 1.08 28.04 -20.05
CA GLN A 437 -0.28 28.51 -20.36
C GLN A 437 -1.33 27.56 -19.79
N GLN A 438 -1.13 26.24 -19.93
CA GLN A 438 -2.00 25.23 -19.34
C GLN A 438 -2.05 25.31 -17.81
N GLU A 439 -0.90 25.40 -17.14
CA GLU A 439 -0.86 25.52 -15.68
C GLU A 439 -1.52 26.82 -15.18
N MET A 440 -1.33 27.95 -15.88
CA MET A 440 -2.01 29.21 -15.57
C MET A 440 -3.52 29.15 -15.85
N GLU A 441 -3.93 28.48 -16.93
CA GLU A 441 -5.34 28.24 -17.26
C GLU A 441 -5.99 27.34 -16.21
N GLU A 442 -5.35 26.25 -15.79
CA GLU A 442 -5.82 25.35 -14.73
C GLU A 442 -5.95 26.07 -13.38
N GLN A 443 -4.95 26.87 -13.00
CA GLN A 443 -5.02 27.69 -11.79
C GLN A 443 -6.14 28.73 -11.86
N ARG A 444 -6.34 29.34 -13.03
CA ARG A 444 -7.43 30.30 -13.26
C ARG A 444 -8.79 29.59 -13.19
N MET A 445 -8.92 28.41 -13.79
CA MET A 445 -10.15 27.61 -13.82
C MET A 445 -10.52 27.11 -12.42
N THR A 446 -9.55 26.58 -11.67
CA THR A 446 -9.76 26.14 -10.27
C THR A 446 -10.15 27.30 -9.36
N ALA A 447 -9.52 28.47 -9.51
CA ALA A 447 -9.90 29.67 -8.77
C ALA A 447 -11.33 30.16 -9.11
N GLN A 448 -11.71 30.09 -10.39
CA GLN A 448 -13.07 30.42 -10.83
C GLN A 448 -14.09 29.41 -10.30
N GLN A 449 -13.78 28.12 -10.34
CA GLN A 449 -14.67 27.06 -9.86
C GLN A 449 -14.87 27.14 -8.33
N SER A 450 -13.83 27.48 -7.58
CA SER A 450 -13.93 27.75 -6.13
C SER A 450 -14.88 28.92 -5.83
N LYS A 451 -14.81 30.01 -6.62
CA LYS A 451 -15.73 31.15 -6.50
C LYS A 451 -17.18 30.78 -6.86
N PHE A 452 -17.38 29.97 -7.89
CA PHE A 452 -18.71 29.48 -8.24
C PHE A 452 -19.32 28.61 -7.14
N SER A 453 -18.54 27.67 -6.59
CA SER A 453 -19.02 26.86 -5.46
C SER A 453 -19.32 27.70 -4.22
N ALA A 454 -18.58 28.80 -3.98
CA ALA A 454 -18.90 29.75 -2.91
C ALA A 454 -20.21 30.51 -3.17
N HIS A 455 -20.47 30.91 -4.43
CA HIS A 455 -21.73 31.54 -4.86
C HIS A 455 -22.93 30.62 -4.61
N GLN A 456 -22.86 29.37 -5.06
CA GLN A 456 -23.93 28.38 -4.85
C GLN A 456 -24.22 28.14 -3.36
N ARG A 457 -23.16 27.96 -2.55
CA ARG A 457 -23.32 27.79 -1.10
C ARG A 457 -23.98 29.01 -0.45
N GLY A 458 -23.65 30.23 -0.90
CA GLY A 458 -24.28 31.45 -0.40
C GLY A 458 -25.80 31.45 -0.62
N LEU A 459 -26.23 31.10 -1.83
CA LEU A 459 -27.66 31.01 -2.17
C LEU A 459 -28.38 29.90 -1.40
N ILE A 460 -27.78 28.71 -1.29
CA ILE A 460 -28.34 27.59 -0.53
C ILE A 460 -28.41 27.91 0.97
N THR A 461 -27.42 28.63 1.51
CA THR A 461 -27.46 29.09 2.92
C THR A 461 -28.61 30.07 3.13
N ALA A 462 -28.82 31.01 2.21
CA ALA A 462 -29.93 31.95 2.27
C ALA A 462 -31.29 31.24 2.13
N GLY A 463 -31.41 30.27 1.22
CA GLY A 463 -32.59 29.42 1.07
C GLY A 463 -32.90 28.64 2.36
N LEU A 464 -31.88 28.01 2.96
CA LEU A 464 -32.02 27.29 4.22
C LEU A 464 -32.45 28.21 5.37
N GLN A 465 -31.94 29.45 5.43
CA GLN A 465 -32.32 30.44 6.44
C GLN A 465 -33.73 31.02 6.22
N SER A 466 -34.23 31.01 4.99
CA SER A 466 -35.57 31.50 4.66
C SER A 466 -36.70 30.51 5.02
N LEU A 467 -36.37 29.25 5.28
CA LEU A 467 -37.33 28.25 5.74
C LEU A 467 -37.77 28.53 7.19
N PRO A 468 -39.03 28.23 7.54
CA PRO A 468 -39.48 28.18 8.93
C PRO A 468 -38.59 27.29 9.79
N ASP A 469 -38.42 27.63 11.06
CA ASP A 469 -37.51 26.93 11.99
C ASP A 469 -37.81 25.42 12.09
N GLU A 470 -39.08 25.03 12.01
CA GLU A 470 -39.53 23.63 12.05
C GLU A 470 -39.10 22.86 10.79
N GLU A 471 -39.33 23.41 9.60
CA GLU A 471 -38.96 22.80 8.31
C GLU A 471 -37.44 22.74 8.14
N ARG A 472 -36.75 23.81 8.55
CA ARG A 472 -35.29 23.88 8.54
C ARG A 472 -34.67 22.81 9.44
N THR A 473 -35.24 22.61 10.62
CA THR A 473 -34.76 21.59 11.56
C THR A 473 -35.05 20.19 11.04
N ALA A 474 -36.23 19.96 10.46
CA ALA A 474 -36.58 18.68 9.83
C ALA A 474 -35.60 18.31 8.70
N LEU A 475 -35.32 19.24 7.79
CA LEU A 475 -34.40 19.03 6.66
C LEU A 475 -32.96 18.75 7.12
N ILE A 476 -32.50 19.43 8.17
CA ILE A 476 -31.19 19.18 8.78
C ILE A 476 -31.16 17.81 9.46
N GLN A 477 -32.20 17.43 10.18
CA GLN A 477 -32.26 16.10 10.80
C GLN A 477 -32.33 14.98 9.75
N GLU A 478 -33.02 15.21 8.63
CA GLU A 478 -33.06 14.28 7.50
C GLU A 478 -31.66 14.08 6.90
N HIS A 479 -30.91 15.17 6.69
CA HIS A 479 -29.50 15.10 6.27
C HIS A 479 -28.66 14.29 7.25
N LEU A 480 -28.73 14.61 8.54
CA LEU A 480 -27.93 13.95 9.57
C LEU A 480 -28.36 12.49 9.83
N ALA A 481 -29.59 12.12 9.51
CA ALA A 481 -30.06 10.74 9.54
C ALA A 481 -29.54 9.95 8.34
N ALA A 482 -29.50 10.56 7.15
CA ALA A 482 -28.94 9.96 5.94
C ALA A 482 -27.41 9.86 5.99
N LYS A 483 -26.76 10.81 6.67
CA LYS A 483 -25.30 10.91 6.82
C LYS A 483 -24.91 11.18 8.28
N PRO A 484 -24.96 10.15 9.16
CA PRO A 484 -24.61 10.29 10.57
C PRO A 484 -23.18 10.81 10.80
N GLU A 485 -22.25 10.52 9.89
CA GLU A 485 -20.86 10.98 9.90
C GLU A 485 -20.73 12.52 9.87
N ASP A 486 -21.67 13.21 9.22
CA ASP A 486 -21.63 14.66 9.02
C ASP A 486 -22.02 15.43 10.31
N ARG A 487 -22.54 14.72 11.32
CA ARG A 487 -22.92 15.26 12.63
C ARG A 487 -21.74 15.89 13.37
N ILE A 488 -20.52 15.42 13.14
CA ILE A 488 -19.29 15.97 13.74
C ILE A 488 -19.04 17.41 13.26
N MET A 489 -19.45 17.73 12.04
CA MET A 489 -19.25 19.04 11.42
C MET A 489 -20.44 19.98 11.66
N TYR A 490 -21.58 19.45 12.10
CA TYR A 490 -22.79 20.23 12.39
C TYR A 490 -22.76 20.84 13.79
N LYS A 491 -23.03 22.15 13.88
CA LYS A 491 -23.27 22.86 15.13
C LYS A 491 -24.67 23.50 15.09
N PRO A 492 -25.53 23.27 16.10
CA PRO A 492 -26.85 23.89 16.14
C PRO A 492 -26.74 25.42 16.04
N GLY A 493 -27.41 26.00 15.03
CA GLY A 493 -27.42 27.45 14.78
C GLY A 493 -26.19 28.02 14.06
N ASP A 494 -25.18 27.21 13.73
CA ASP A 494 -23.98 27.63 12.99
C ASP A 494 -23.74 26.73 11.77
N TYR A 495 -23.91 27.31 10.59
CA TYR A 495 -23.73 26.64 9.30
C TYR A 495 -22.30 26.83 8.80
N GLY A 496 -21.34 26.23 9.51
CA GLY A 496 -19.93 26.29 9.15
C GLY A 496 -19.64 25.83 7.71
N LEU A 497 -18.59 26.39 7.10
CA LEU A 497 -18.18 26.07 5.73
C LEU A 497 -18.02 24.56 5.46
N PRO A 498 -17.40 23.74 6.35
CA PRO A 498 -17.26 22.31 6.12
C PRO A 498 -18.61 21.58 6.06
N TYR A 499 -19.53 21.92 6.97
CA TYR A 499 -20.88 21.35 7.00
C TYR A 499 -21.67 21.72 5.74
N MET A 500 -21.64 22.99 5.33
CA MET A 500 -22.38 23.44 4.16
C MET A 500 -21.91 22.81 2.85
N VAL A 501 -20.63 22.45 2.72
CA VAL A 501 -20.14 21.71 1.55
C VAL A 501 -20.79 20.33 1.46
N LEU A 502 -20.93 19.63 2.58
CA LEU A 502 -21.51 18.29 2.66
C LEU A 502 -23.03 18.35 2.47
N PHE A 503 -23.68 19.28 3.17
CA PHE A 503 -25.11 19.55 3.05
C PHE A 503 -25.52 19.89 1.62
N CYS A 504 -24.77 20.74 0.90
CA CYS A 504 -25.09 21.08 -0.50
C CYS A 504 -24.98 19.87 -1.44
N LYS A 505 -24.00 18.98 -1.21
CA LYS A 505 -23.86 17.74 -2.00
C LYS A 505 -25.01 16.78 -1.74
N TRP A 506 -25.39 16.62 -0.48
CA TRP A 506 -26.55 15.80 -0.10
C TRP A 506 -27.84 16.39 -0.69
N LEU A 507 -28.06 17.70 -0.56
CA LEU A 507 -29.25 18.40 -1.05
C LEU A 507 -29.43 18.21 -2.56
N ALA A 508 -28.35 18.31 -3.34
CA ALA A 508 -28.38 18.10 -4.78
C ALA A 508 -28.78 16.66 -5.17
N ALA A 509 -28.47 15.67 -4.33
CA ALA A 509 -28.74 14.26 -4.59
C ALA A 509 -30.10 13.78 -4.04
N ALA A 510 -30.45 14.18 -2.82
CA ALA A 510 -31.65 13.74 -2.11
C ALA A 510 -32.88 14.60 -2.43
N HIS A 511 -32.70 15.90 -2.66
CA HIS A 511 -33.77 16.86 -2.92
C HIS A 511 -33.47 17.72 -4.16
N PRO A 512 -33.38 17.12 -5.36
CA PRO A 512 -32.99 17.84 -6.57
C PRO A 512 -33.97 18.97 -6.95
N GLU A 513 -35.25 18.83 -6.58
CA GLU A 513 -36.28 19.86 -6.81
C GLU A 513 -36.07 21.08 -5.93
N LEU A 514 -35.77 20.88 -4.63
CA LEU A 514 -35.48 21.97 -3.69
C LEU A 514 -34.14 22.64 -4.03
N TYR A 515 -33.15 21.85 -4.44
CA TYR A 515 -31.86 22.33 -4.94
C TYR A 515 -32.03 23.24 -6.17
N ALA A 516 -32.87 22.84 -7.13
CA ALA A 516 -33.18 23.65 -8.30
C ALA A 516 -33.99 24.91 -7.95
N ALA A 517 -34.91 24.83 -6.99
CA ALA A 517 -35.68 25.98 -6.53
C ALA A 517 -34.81 27.06 -5.85
N TRP A 518 -33.77 26.65 -5.12
CA TRP A 518 -32.81 27.57 -4.49
C TRP A 518 -31.74 28.11 -5.43
N LEU A 519 -31.61 27.52 -6.63
CA LEU A 519 -30.70 27.96 -7.70
C LEU A 519 -31.51 28.22 -8.99
N PRO A 520 -32.42 29.21 -8.98
CA PRO A 520 -33.46 29.35 -10.00
C PRO A 520 -32.91 29.83 -11.35
N GLU A 521 -31.81 30.60 -11.35
CA GLU A 521 -31.24 31.12 -12.59
C GLU A 521 -30.17 30.18 -13.17
N PRO A 522 -30.01 30.14 -14.51
CA PRO A 522 -28.94 29.37 -15.14
C PRO A 522 -27.53 29.71 -14.61
N LYS A 523 -27.31 30.96 -14.19
CA LYS A 523 -26.04 31.41 -13.60
C LYS A 523 -25.76 30.80 -12.22
N ASP A 524 -26.76 30.25 -11.54
CA ASP A 524 -26.66 29.72 -10.18
C ASP A 524 -26.44 28.20 -10.20
N ASN A 525 -26.87 27.51 -11.26
CA ASN A 525 -26.71 26.06 -11.41
C ASN A 525 -25.63 25.64 -12.43
N ASN A 526 -25.25 26.52 -13.37
CA ASN A 526 -24.29 26.22 -14.42
C ASN A 526 -23.05 27.14 -14.36
N PHE A 527 -21.88 26.52 -14.25
CA PHE A 527 -20.60 27.22 -14.20
C PHE A 527 -20.33 28.10 -15.42
N GLN A 528 -20.70 27.65 -16.63
CA GLN A 528 -20.51 28.42 -17.87
C GLN A 528 -21.39 29.68 -17.89
N SER A 529 -22.66 29.54 -17.49
CA SER A 529 -23.58 30.67 -17.37
C SER A 529 -23.15 31.65 -16.27
N TRP A 530 -22.59 31.15 -15.16
CA TRP A 530 -22.01 31.98 -14.11
C TRP A 530 -20.80 32.78 -14.58
N LEU A 531 -19.91 32.18 -15.39
CA LEU A 531 -18.76 32.86 -15.98
C LEU A 531 -19.21 34.00 -16.91
N ILE A 532 -20.22 33.75 -17.76
CA ILE A 532 -20.79 34.77 -18.65
C ILE A 532 -21.40 35.92 -17.83
N TRP A 533 -22.13 35.60 -16.76
CA TRP A 533 -22.70 36.60 -15.86
C TRP A 533 -21.64 37.43 -15.13
N GLN A 534 -20.57 36.80 -14.64
CA GLN A 534 -19.42 37.49 -14.03
C GLN A 534 -18.70 38.42 -15.00
N LEU A 535 -18.65 38.06 -16.30
CA LEU A 535 -18.06 38.91 -17.34
C LEU A 535 -18.98 40.07 -17.74
N ALA A 536 -20.30 39.88 -17.70
CA ALA A 536 -21.28 40.92 -18.00
C ALA A 536 -21.45 41.96 -16.87
N ASN A 537 -21.10 41.60 -15.64
CA ASN A 537 -21.22 42.46 -14.44
C ASN A 537 -19.87 43.02 -13.94
N ARG A 538 -18.83 42.96 -14.77
CA ARG A 538 -17.58 43.72 -14.60
C ARG A 538 -17.57 44.89 -15.56
#